data_AF-A0A967WDC0-F1
#
_entry.id   AF-A0A967WDC0-F1
#
_cell.length_a   1.000
_cell.length_b   1.000
_cell.length_c   1.000
_cell.angle_alpha   90.00
_cell.angle_beta   90.00
_cell.angle_gamma   90.00
#
_symmetry.space_group_name_H-M   'P 1'
#
loop_
_entity.id
_entity.type
_entity.pdbx_description
1 polymer ?
#
loop_
_entity_poly.entity_id
_entity_poly.type
_entity_poly.pdbx_seq_one_letter_code
_entity_poly.pdbx_strand_id
1 'polypeptide(L)'
;MDWQYLLYIVPLLIAAAVSVGLAAYAWLRRTATAAVPFAILMLAVGTWTFGYAMEIASASLTVKLFWAKFQYLGIVAVPVAWLALSVEYTGQGRWLTRGKLALLSIVPLAILALAWSNELHHL
;
A
#
# COMPACT_ATOMS: atom_id res chain seq x y z
N MET A 1 -8.08 -8.81 -26.65
CA MET A 1 -7.73 -8.00 -25.46
C MET A 1 -7.35 -6.64 -25.96
N ASP A 2 -8.15 -5.64 -25.62
CA ASP A 2 -8.09 -4.32 -26.21
C ASP A 2 -6.83 -3.58 -25.76
N TRP A 3 -6.12 -2.96 -26.72
CA TRP A 3 -4.85 -2.23 -26.53
C TRP A 3 -4.88 -1.24 -25.35
N GLN A 4 -6.07 -0.74 -25.01
CA GLN A 4 -6.35 0.11 -23.87
C GLN A 4 -5.90 -0.51 -22.54
N TYR A 5 -6.11 -1.81 -22.31
CA TYR A 5 -5.71 -2.47 -21.07
C TYR A 5 -4.19 -2.47 -20.87
N LEU A 6 -3.44 -2.68 -21.95
CA LEU A 6 -1.97 -2.65 -21.92
C LEU A 6 -1.45 -1.25 -21.58
N LEU A 7 -2.13 -0.19 -22.06
CA LEU A 7 -1.78 1.20 -21.75
C LEU A 7 -1.93 1.53 -20.26
N TYR A 8 -2.79 0.84 -19.52
CA TYR A 8 -2.93 1.02 -18.07
C TYR A 8 -2.03 0.07 -17.27
N ILE A 9 -1.97 -1.22 -17.65
CA ILE A 9 -1.25 -2.24 -16.88
C ILE A 9 0.26 -1.99 -16.90
N VAL A 10 0.84 -1.65 -18.06
CA VAL A 10 2.30 -1.50 -18.17
C VAL A 10 2.84 -0.37 -17.28
N PRO A 11 2.29 0.86 -17.30
CA PRO A 11 2.70 1.90 -16.37
C PRO A 11 2.52 1.52 -14.90
N LEU A 12 1.45 0.81 -14.54
CA LEU A 12 1.22 0.35 -13.18
C LEU A 12 2.29 -0.66 -12.74
N LEU A 13 2.64 -1.63 -13.58
CA LEU A 13 3.70 -2.59 -13.28
C LEU A 13 5.07 -1.91 -13.15
N ILE A 14 5.37 -0.93 -13.99
CA ILE A 14 6.60 -0.12 -13.87
C ILE A 14 6.59 0.65 -12.55
N ALA A 15 5.48 1.32 -12.22
CA ALA A 15 5.35 2.06 -10.97
C ALA A 15 5.48 1.14 -9.75
N ALA A 16 4.91 -0.07 -9.79
CA ALA A 16 5.07 -1.07 -8.74
C ALA A 16 6.53 -1.51 -8.59
N ALA A 17 7.22 -1.81 -9.70
CA ALA A 17 8.62 -2.20 -9.69
C ALA A 17 9.54 -1.09 -9.16
N VAL A 18 9.32 0.16 -9.60
CA VAL A 18 10.05 1.33 -9.09
C VAL A 18 9.78 1.51 -7.60
N SER A 19 8.53 1.42 -7.14
CA SER A 19 8.18 1.57 -5.73
C SER A 19 8.86 0.51 -4.87
N VAL A 20 8.83 -0.77 -5.28
CA VAL A 20 9.53 -1.85 -4.57
C VAL A 20 11.04 -1.65 -4.59
N GLY A 21 11.61 -1.19 -5.71
CA GLY A 21 13.03 -0.85 -5.82
C GLY A 21 13.44 0.27 -4.86
N LEU A 22 12.63 1.33 -4.74
CA LEU A 22 12.82 2.41 -3.77
C LEU A 22 12.69 1.92 -2.33
N ALA A 23 11.73 1.04 -2.05
CA ALA A 23 11.58 0.43 -0.74
C ALA A 23 12.82 -0.37 -0.35
N ALA A 24 13.34 -1.21 -1.24
CA ALA A 24 14.56 -1.98 -1.04
C ALA A 24 15.77 -1.07 -0.84
N TYR A 25 15.93 -0.04 -1.68
CA TYR A 25 17.02 0.93 -1.57
C TYR A 25 17.02 1.66 -0.22
N ALA A 26 15.85 2.15 0.21
CA ALA A 26 15.70 2.84 1.48
C ALA A 26 15.93 1.90 2.67
N TRP A 27 15.50 0.64 2.57
CA TRP A 27 15.75 -0.38 3.58
C TRP A 27 17.24 -0.68 3.75
N LEU A 28 17.99 -0.77 2.65
CA LEU A 28 19.45 -0.92 2.69
C LEU A 28 20.15 0.28 3.35
N ARG A 29 19.51 1.46 3.32
CA ARG A 29 20.00 2.71 3.94
C ARG A 29 19.19 3.12 5.16
N ARG A 30 18.61 2.16 5.89
CA ARG A 30 17.70 2.37 7.04
C ARG A 30 18.27 3.18 8.21
N THR A 31 19.57 3.45 8.24
CA THR A 31 20.20 4.34 9.25
C THR A 31 19.99 5.81 8.96
N ALA A 32 19.59 6.18 7.74
CA ALA A 32 19.24 7.55 7.39
C ALA A 32 17.87 7.95 7.97
N THR A 33 17.72 9.22 8.31
CA THR A 33 16.46 9.79 8.83
C THR A 33 15.30 9.49 7.88
N ALA A 34 14.16 9.04 8.43
CA ALA A 34 12.94 8.75 7.68
C ALA A 34 13.05 7.63 6.62
N ALA A 35 14.18 6.91 6.55
CA ALA A 35 14.37 5.84 5.56
C ALA A 35 13.42 4.66 5.76
N VAL A 36 13.17 4.27 7.01
CA VAL A 36 12.25 3.16 7.34
C VAL A 36 10.80 3.49 6.99
N PRO A 37 10.19 4.61 7.45
CA PRO A 37 8.82 4.92 7.06
C PRO A 37 8.68 5.17 5.55
N PHE A 38 9.70 5.73 4.89
CA PHE A 38 9.72 5.82 3.43
C PHE A 38 9.70 4.44 2.76
N ALA A 39 10.52 3.50 3.24
CA ALA A 39 10.53 2.13 2.72
C ALA A 39 9.18 1.43 2.86
N ILE A 40 8.53 1.57 4.03
CA ILE A 40 7.19 1.02 4.29
C ILE A 40 6.16 1.65 3.36
N LEU A 41 6.20 2.98 3.19
CA LEU A 41 5.29 3.71 2.31
C LEU A 41 5.45 3.23 0.85
N MET A 42 6.68 3.12 0.36
CA MET A 42 6.95 2.66 -1.00
C MET A 42 6.56 1.19 -1.20
N LEU A 43 6.73 0.34 -0.19
CA LEU A 43 6.25 -1.04 -0.25
C LEU A 43 4.72 -1.09 -0.33
N ALA A 44 4.02 -0.29 0.50
CA ALA A 44 2.56 -0.20 0.49
C ALA A 44 2.02 0.30 -0.86
N VAL A 45 2.63 1.33 -1.44
CA VAL A 45 2.31 1.84 -2.78
C VAL A 45 2.58 0.78 -3.85
N GLY A 46 3.70 0.06 -3.76
CA GLY A 46 4.03 -1.04 -4.66
C GLY A 46 2.99 -2.17 -4.59
N THR A 47 2.60 -2.59 -3.39
CA THR A 47 1.56 -3.61 -3.17
C THR A 47 0.21 -3.19 -3.74
N TRP A 48 -0.21 -1.94 -3.47
CA TRP A 48 -1.46 -1.41 -4.02
C TRP A 48 -1.42 -1.38 -5.55
N THR A 49 -0.38 -0.76 -6.12
CA THR A 49 -0.25 -0.58 -7.57
C THR A 49 -0.19 -1.91 -8.31
N PHE A 50 0.55 -2.89 -7.76
CA PHE A 50 0.61 -4.24 -8.32
C PHE A 50 -0.75 -4.94 -8.26
N GLY A 51 -1.42 -4.91 -7.10
CA GLY A 51 -2.75 -5.49 -6.96
C GLY A 51 -3.75 -4.91 -7.96
N TYR A 52 -3.73 -3.59 -8.15
CA TYR A 52 -4.59 -2.90 -9.11
C TYR A 52 -4.30 -3.30 -10.57
N ALA A 53 -3.02 -3.43 -10.94
CA ALA A 53 -2.64 -3.92 -12.27
C ALA A 53 -3.19 -5.34 -12.53
N MET A 54 -3.09 -6.22 -11.54
CA MET A 54 -3.58 -7.60 -11.62
C MET A 54 -5.12 -7.67 -11.63
N GLU A 55 -5.79 -6.80 -10.89
CA GLU A 55 -7.25 -6.66 -10.95
C GLU A 55 -7.72 -6.29 -12.36
N ILE A 56 -7.08 -5.29 -12.98
CA ILE A 56 -7.40 -4.87 -14.36
C ILE A 56 -7.12 -6.01 -15.35
N ALA A 57 -6.04 -6.77 -15.16
CA ALA A 57 -5.67 -7.89 -16.02
C ALA A 57 -6.58 -9.13 -15.88
N SER A 58 -7.40 -9.19 -14.84
CA SER A 58 -8.20 -10.38 -14.51
C SER A 58 -9.48 -10.46 -15.34
N ALA A 59 -9.76 -11.63 -15.92
CA ALA A 59 -10.96 -11.85 -16.74
C ALA A 59 -12.20 -12.24 -15.93
N SER A 60 -12.03 -12.96 -14.81
CA SER A 60 -13.14 -13.43 -13.98
C SER A 60 -13.36 -12.51 -12.77
N LEU A 61 -14.63 -12.36 -12.39
CA LEU A 61 -15.01 -11.57 -11.22
C LEU A 61 -14.33 -12.07 -9.93
N THR A 62 -14.27 -13.39 -9.74
CA THR A 62 -13.63 -14.01 -8.56
C THR A 62 -12.16 -13.59 -8.43
N VAL A 63 -11.41 -13.59 -9.54
CA VAL A 63 -9.99 -13.22 -9.53
C VAL A 63 -9.83 -11.70 -9.35
N LYS A 64 -10.72 -10.88 -9.94
CA LYS A 64 -10.77 -9.43 -9.68
C LYS A 64 -10.97 -9.12 -8.20
N LEU A 65 -11.94 -9.76 -7.56
CA LEU A 65 -12.23 -9.56 -6.14
C LEU A 65 -11.05 -9.98 -5.25
N PHE A 66 -10.33 -11.06 -5.59
CA PHE A 66 -9.11 -11.44 -4.89
C PHE A 66 -8.06 -10.33 -4.95
N TRP A 67 -7.76 -9.80 -6.13
CA TRP A 67 -6.78 -8.72 -6.29
C TRP A 67 -7.24 -7.41 -5.67
N ALA A 68 -8.55 -7.13 -5.71
CA ALA A 68 -9.15 -6.01 -5.00
C ALA A 68 -8.92 -6.13 -3.49
N LYS A 69 -9.17 -7.30 -2.90
CA LYS A 69 -8.88 -7.58 -1.48
C LYS A 69 -7.38 -7.50 -1.16
N PHE A 70 -6.52 -7.94 -2.07
CA PHE A 70 -5.06 -7.86 -1.91
C PHE A 70 -4.56 -6.42 -1.87
N GLN A 71 -5.00 -5.54 -2.78
CA GLN A 71 -4.54 -4.15 -2.81
C GLN A 71 -4.92 -3.35 -1.55
N TYR A 72 -6.00 -3.74 -0.86
CA TYR A 72 -6.39 -3.10 0.41
C TYR A 72 -5.28 -3.16 1.46
N LEU A 73 -4.41 -4.18 1.44
CA LEU A 73 -3.22 -4.25 2.31
C LEU A 73 -2.31 -3.03 2.13
N GLY A 74 -2.09 -2.62 0.88
CA GLY A 74 -1.32 -1.42 0.55
C GLY A 74 -2.09 -0.15 0.89
N ILE A 75 -3.35 -0.05 0.45
CA ILE A 75 -4.19 1.15 0.60
C ILE A 75 -4.26 1.59 2.07
N VAL A 76 -4.56 0.67 2.99
CA VAL A 76 -4.76 1.02 4.40
C VAL A 76 -3.45 1.36 5.11
N ALA A 77 -2.31 0.88 4.60
CA ALA A 77 -0.98 1.15 5.15
C ALA A 77 -0.44 2.53 4.73
N VAL A 78 -0.83 3.04 3.54
CA VAL A 78 -0.31 4.30 2.98
C VAL A 78 -0.49 5.49 3.93
N PRO A 79 -1.69 5.81 4.48
CA PRO A 79 -1.87 6.98 5.34
C PRO A 79 -1.01 6.94 6.61
N VAL A 80 -0.89 5.76 7.23
CA VAL A 80 -0.09 5.58 8.46
C VAL A 80 1.40 5.74 8.16
N ALA A 81 1.88 5.11 7.08
CA ALA A 81 3.28 5.21 6.66
C ALA A 81 3.64 6.64 6.22
N TRP A 82 2.73 7.34 5.53
CA TRP A 82 2.90 8.73 5.13
C TRP A 82 2.99 9.68 6.32
N LEU A 83 2.14 9.49 7.32
CA LEU A 83 2.20 10.27 8.55
C LEU A 83 3.50 10.02 9.30
N ALA A 84 3.91 8.75 9.43
CA ALA A 84 5.19 8.39 10.05
C ALA A 84 6.37 9.02 9.33
N LEU A 85 6.38 8.98 7.99
CA LEU A 85 7.38 9.63 7.16
C LEU A 85 7.41 11.13 7.42
N SER A 86 6.24 11.79 7.42
CA SER A 86 6.13 13.24 7.61
C SER A 86 6.63 13.68 8.99
N VAL A 87 6.31 12.92 10.04
CA VAL A 87 6.75 13.21 11.41
C VAL A 87 8.25 13.01 11.57
N GLU A 88 8.82 11.93 11.02
CA GLU A 88 10.27 11.72 11.06
C GLU A 88 11.03 12.74 10.22
N TYR A 89 10.53 13.06 9.03
CA TYR A 89 11.15 14.02 8.11
C TYR A 89 11.21 15.44 8.68
N THR A 90 10.19 15.84 9.46
CA THR A 90 10.15 17.14 10.14
C THR A 90 10.94 17.17 11.47
N GLY A 91 11.62 16.08 11.83
CA GLY A 91 12.35 15.98 13.10
C GLY A 91 11.45 15.88 14.34
N GLN A 92 10.15 15.64 14.15
CA GLN A 92 9.14 15.59 15.21
C GLN A 92 8.90 14.17 15.74
N GLY A 93 9.85 13.24 15.60
CA GLY A 93 9.71 11.82 15.97
C GLY A 93 9.12 11.54 17.36
N ARG A 94 9.30 12.46 18.33
CA ARG A 94 8.69 12.40 19.67
C ARG A 94 7.16 12.40 19.67
N TRP A 95 6.52 12.92 18.61
CA TRP A 95 5.07 13.04 18.50
C TRP A 95 4.39 11.70 18.21
N LEU A 96 5.07 10.80 17.50
CA LEU A 96 4.52 9.54 17.02
C LEU A 96 5.10 8.35 17.81
N THR A 97 4.57 8.15 19.00
CA THR A 97 4.95 7.01 19.84
C THR A 97 4.33 5.70 19.32
N ARG A 98 4.91 4.56 19.72
CA ARG A 98 4.37 3.22 19.38
C ARG A 98 2.90 3.06 19.75
N GLY A 99 2.46 3.64 20.86
CA GLY A 99 1.05 3.60 21.29
C GLY A 99 0.12 4.41 20.37
N LYS A 100 0.54 5.58 19.91
CA LYS A 100 -0.23 6.38 18.93
C LYS A 100 -0.29 5.71 17.57
N LEU A 101 0.81 5.08 17.13
CA LEU A 101 0.82 4.25 15.94
C LEU A 101 -0.19 3.10 16.05
N ALA A 102 -0.18 2.36 17.17
CA ALA A 102 -1.13 1.28 17.39
C ALA A 102 -2.59 1.76 17.35
N LEU A 103 -2.88 2.91 17.97
CA LEU A 103 -4.22 3.51 17.93
C LEU A 103 -4.61 3.93 16.50
N LEU A 104 -3.69 4.55 15.76
CA LEU A 104 -3.92 4.95 14.37
C LEU A 104 -4.11 3.75 13.45
N SER A 105 -3.49 2.60 13.75
CA SER A 105 -3.67 1.35 13.00
C SER A 105 -5.03 0.70 13.20
N ILE A 106 -5.82 1.07 14.22
CA ILE A 106 -7.17 0.51 14.42
C ILE A 106 -8.07 0.80 13.23
N VAL A 107 -8.06 2.04 12.73
CA VAL A 107 -8.90 2.45 11.59
C VAL A 107 -8.55 1.68 10.30
N PRO A 108 -7.27 1.60 9.86
CA PRO A 108 -6.80 0.72 8.79
C PRO A 108 -7.24 -0.74 8.94
N LEU A 109 -7.10 -1.31 10.14
CA LEU A 109 -7.47 -2.71 10.39
C LEU A 109 -8.98 -2.93 10.32
N ALA A 110 -9.77 -1.98 10.82
CA ALA A 110 -11.23 -2.01 10.70
C ALA A 110 -11.66 -1.94 9.22
N ILE A 111 -11.06 -1.04 8.43
CA ILE A 111 -11.32 -0.94 6.99
C ILE A 111 -10.95 -2.25 6.28
N LEU A 112 -9.79 -2.84 6.61
CA LEU A 112 -9.35 -4.10 6.01
C LEU A 112 -10.30 -5.25 6.36
N ALA A 113 -10.74 -5.33 7.62
CA ALA A 113 -11.72 -6.33 8.06
C ALA A 113 -13.04 -6.19 7.32
N LEU A 114 -13.57 -4.96 7.20
CA LEU A 114 -14.80 -4.66 6.47
C LEU A 114 -14.68 -4.98 4.98
N ALA A 115 -13.56 -4.62 4.35
CA ALA A 115 -13.32 -4.91 2.94
C ALA A 115 -13.26 -6.41 2.66
N TRP A 116 -12.70 -7.21 3.57
CA TRP A 116 -12.64 -8.67 3.43
C TRP A 116 -13.93 -9.37 3.82
N SER A 117 -14.70 -8.83 4.77
CA SER A 117 -16.02 -9.33 5.16
C SER A 117 -17.14 -8.89 4.22
N ASN A 118 -16.84 -8.13 3.15
CA ASN A 118 -17.84 -7.59 2.24
C ASN A 118 -18.79 -8.67 1.66
N GLU A 119 -18.29 -9.88 1.40
CA GLU A 119 -19.10 -11.02 0.94
C GLU A 119 -20.15 -11.48 1.98
N LEU A 120 -19.92 -11.25 3.27
CA LEU A 120 -20.87 -11.52 4.36
C LEU A 120 -21.96 -10.45 4.46
N HIS A 121 -21.74 -9.28 3.85
CA HIS A 121 -22.69 -8.16 3.84
C HIS A 121 -23.58 -8.17 2.58
N HIS A 122 -23.42 -9.15 1.69
CA HIS A 122 -24.18 -9.29 0.43
C HIS A 122 -24.15 -8.05 -0.48
N LEU A 123 -23.07 -7.27 -0.43
CA LEU A 123 -22.83 -6.07 -1.25
C LEU A 123 -21.74 -6.29 -2.29
#